data_AF-A0A3M1TN24-F1
#
_entry.id   AF-A0A3M1TN24-F1
#
_cell.length_a   1.000
_cell.length_b   1.000
_cell.length_c   1.000
_cell.angle_alpha   90.00
_cell.angle_beta   90.00
_cell.angle_gamma   90.00
#
_symmetry.space_group_name_H-M   'P 1'
#
loop_
_entity.id
_entity.type
_entity.pdbx_description
1 polymer ?
#
loop_
_entity_poly.entity_id
_entity_poly.type
_entity_poly.pdbx_seq_one_letter_code
_entity_poly.pdbx_strand_id
1 'polypeptide(L)'
;MRDEAGNWEVYADPENGENFALQGSVVDATHTTSAYFGVYVKHTSSRRDAFFFDDIYVGNQVVDQAPPALVQAEIVAANQLDLLFSEPLNPQSVLNVGHYEMDNGIGNPLTAQLDASNPALVHLVFAVDFQNNTTYLLRISGIEDVSGNALAAPLEVSLTYFVPDVAAFKDVIINEIFPDPTPPLGLPNAEYIELYNRSDKTFELQGWTFDNGTTTGSLPAYVLAPGAYLILTREQDVSAFESFGTAIGPSSWPSLVNSGDNLSLMDHTGALIDRVDYLQSWYGDATKAQGGYALELINPEQLLCPAKTNWTASVS
;
A
#
# COMPACT_ATOMS: atom_id res chain seq x y z
N MET A 1 4.70 46.92 0.96
CA MET A 1 5.04 46.97 2.40
C MET A 1 5.73 48.28 2.72
N ARG A 2 5.58 48.80 3.95
CA ARG A 2 6.31 49.97 4.44
C ARG A 2 7.09 49.57 5.70
N ASP A 3 8.38 49.86 5.77
CA ASP A 3 9.16 49.65 6.99
C ASP A 3 9.20 50.90 7.90
N GLU A 4 9.86 50.81 9.05
CA GLU A 4 10.00 51.93 10.00
C GLU A 4 10.85 53.09 9.45
N ALA A 5 11.78 52.79 8.53
CA ALA A 5 12.61 53.79 7.86
C ALA A 5 11.86 54.58 6.78
N GLY A 6 10.62 54.20 6.47
CA GLY A 6 9.79 54.84 5.45
C GLY A 6 10.08 54.34 4.04
N ASN A 7 10.74 53.18 3.91
CA ASN A 7 10.87 52.50 2.63
C ASN A 7 9.54 51.83 2.31
N TRP A 8 9.00 52.15 1.14
CA TRP A 8 7.83 51.53 0.56
C TRP A 8 8.27 50.62 -0.56
N GLU A 9 7.76 49.40 -0.57
CA GLU A 9 8.05 48.40 -1.59
C GLU A 9 6.74 47.82 -2.11
N VAL A 10 6.64 47.63 -3.42
CA VAL A 10 5.52 46.95 -4.05
C VAL A 10 6.05 45.67 -4.65
N TYR A 11 5.39 44.56 -4.35
CA TYR A 11 5.69 43.27 -4.93
C TYR A 11 4.48 42.79 -5.72
N ALA A 12 4.71 41.95 -6.72
CA ALA A 12 3.67 41.29 -7.48
C ALA A 12 4.13 39.89 -7.86
N ASP A 13 3.20 38.95 -7.86
CA ASP A 13 3.36 37.64 -8.47
C ASP A 13 2.46 37.57 -9.72
N PRO A 14 3.02 37.64 -10.94
CA PRO A 14 2.24 37.55 -12.17
C PRO A 14 1.80 36.11 -12.50
N GLU A 15 2.27 35.10 -11.77
CA GLU A 15 2.00 33.68 -11.99
C GLU A 15 0.93 33.12 -11.04
N ASN A 16 0.26 33.98 -10.25
CA ASN A 16 -0.79 33.63 -9.30
C ASN A 16 -0.36 32.59 -8.23
N GLY A 17 0.86 32.71 -7.71
CA GLY A 17 1.35 31.97 -6.54
C GLY A 17 1.62 32.87 -5.33
N GLU A 18 2.53 32.42 -4.46
CA GLU A 18 3.01 33.17 -3.29
C GLU A 18 4.44 33.71 -3.49
N ASN A 19 4.95 33.66 -4.73
CA ASN A 19 6.32 34.09 -5.07
C ASN A 19 6.32 35.55 -5.56
N PHE A 20 6.17 36.45 -4.60
CA PHE A 20 6.13 37.89 -4.86
C PHE A 20 7.50 38.47 -5.27
N ALA A 21 7.60 39.01 -6.48
CA ALA A 21 8.80 39.70 -6.96
C ALA A 21 8.69 41.22 -6.75
N LEU A 22 9.78 41.86 -6.33
CA LEU A 22 9.83 43.31 -6.14
C LEU A 22 9.60 44.04 -7.46
N GLN A 23 8.54 44.84 -7.53
CA GLN A 23 8.16 45.64 -8.69
C GLN A 23 8.70 47.07 -8.63
N GLY A 24 8.93 47.57 -7.42
CA GLY A 24 9.49 48.89 -7.22
C GLY A 24 9.51 49.31 -5.75
N SER A 25 10.31 50.33 -5.46
CA SER A 25 10.43 50.89 -4.13
C SER A 25 10.56 52.41 -4.15
N VAL A 26 10.13 53.07 -3.07
CA VAL A 26 10.26 54.51 -2.86
C VAL A 26 10.42 54.80 -1.38
N VAL A 27 11.25 55.78 -1.02
CA VAL A 27 11.35 56.24 0.37
C VAL A 27 10.43 57.43 0.56
N ASP A 28 9.40 57.27 1.39
CA ASP A 28 8.46 58.33 1.74
C ASP A 28 8.12 58.26 3.25
N ALA A 29 8.72 59.18 4.00
CA ALA A 29 8.48 59.35 5.42
C ALA A 29 7.33 60.31 5.75
N THR A 30 6.73 60.97 4.74
CA THR A 30 5.68 61.98 4.96
C THR A 30 4.36 61.37 5.41
N HIS A 31 4.06 60.16 4.92
CA HIS A 31 2.88 59.40 5.27
C HIS A 31 3.28 58.17 6.09
N THR A 32 2.92 58.18 7.37
CA THR A 32 3.17 57.07 8.32
C THR A 32 1.93 56.22 8.57
N THR A 33 0.73 56.80 8.38
CA THR A 33 -0.57 56.13 8.54
C THR A 33 -1.56 56.72 7.52
N SER A 34 -2.52 55.93 7.06
CA SER A 34 -3.65 56.41 6.26
C SER A 34 -4.97 55.84 6.77
N ALA A 35 -6.01 56.66 6.79
CA ALA A 35 -7.37 56.19 7.07
C ALA A 35 -8.06 55.59 5.82
N TYR A 36 -7.47 55.79 4.64
CA TYR A 36 -8.06 55.39 3.36
C TYR A 36 -7.00 54.77 2.46
N PHE A 37 -7.42 53.77 1.69
CA PHE A 37 -6.62 53.16 0.64
C PHE A 37 -7.43 53.16 -0.65
N GLY A 38 -6.75 53.33 -1.79
CA GLY A 38 -7.39 53.25 -3.10
C GLY A 38 -6.37 53.07 -4.21
N VAL A 39 -6.79 52.43 -5.29
CA VAL A 39 -5.98 52.26 -6.50
C VAL A 39 -6.33 53.38 -7.49
N TYR A 40 -5.32 54.15 -7.88
CA TYR A 40 -5.48 55.16 -8.93
C TYR A 40 -4.98 54.62 -10.27
N VAL A 41 -5.86 54.56 -11.27
CA VAL A 41 -5.54 54.04 -12.61
C VAL A 41 -5.55 55.16 -13.64
N LYS A 42 -4.39 55.45 -14.22
CA LYS A 42 -4.27 56.36 -15.37
C LYS A 42 -4.48 55.56 -16.67
N HIS A 43 -5.51 55.92 -17.44
CA HIS A 43 -5.91 55.17 -18.64
C HIS A 43 -6.40 56.09 -19.77
N THR A 44 -6.49 55.56 -21.00
CA THR A 44 -7.14 56.22 -22.13
C THR A 44 -8.64 55.94 -22.14
N SER A 45 -9.45 56.81 -22.75
CA SER A 45 -10.91 56.65 -22.82
C SER A 45 -11.36 55.27 -23.34
N SER A 46 -10.61 54.69 -24.28
CA SER A 46 -10.84 53.38 -24.88
C SER A 46 -10.56 52.17 -23.96
N ARG A 47 -9.93 52.37 -22.80
CA ARG A 47 -9.49 51.30 -21.89
C ARG A 47 -10.06 51.42 -20.47
N ARG A 48 -11.08 52.27 -20.27
CA ARG A 48 -11.64 52.60 -18.94
C ARG A 48 -12.19 51.40 -18.14
N ASP A 49 -12.61 50.34 -18.83
CA ASP A 49 -13.18 49.13 -18.22
C ASP A 49 -12.24 47.92 -18.29
N ALA A 50 -10.95 48.15 -18.60
CA ALA A 50 -9.97 47.08 -18.82
C ALA A 50 -9.17 46.70 -17.56
N PHE A 51 -9.59 47.14 -16.38
CA PHE A 51 -8.88 46.92 -15.12
C PHE A 51 -9.86 46.40 -14.07
N PHE A 52 -9.49 45.30 -13.43
CA PHE A 52 -10.24 44.69 -12.34
C PHE A 52 -9.26 44.50 -11.18
N PHE A 53 -9.71 44.86 -9.99
CA PHE A 53 -8.99 44.60 -8.74
C PHE A 53 -9.94 43.83 -7.86
N ASP A 54 -9.48 42.70 -7.34
CA ASP A 54 -10.21 41.89 -6.38
C ASP A 54 -9.27 41.54 -5.21
N ASP A 55 -9.83 41.07 -4.10
CA ASP A 55 -9.09 40.61 -2.92
C ASP A 55 -8.04 41.60 -2.38
N ILE A 56 -8.39 42.89 -2.33
CA ILE A 56 -7.53 43.93 -1.75
C ILE A 56 -7.56 43.82 -0.22
N TYR A 57 -6.46 43.37 0.37
CA TYR A 57 -6.22 43.45 1.80
C TYR A 57 -5.32 44.66 2.16
N VAL A 58 -5.78 45.47 3.12
CA VAL A 58 -5.04 46.63 3.65
C VAL A 58 -4.95 46.47 5.16
N GLY A 59 -3.80 46.03 5.63
CA GLY A 59 -3.56 45.77 7.04
C GLY A 59 -2.12 45.34 7.30
N ASN A 60 -1.89 44.71 8.44
CA ASN A 60 -0.58 44.16 8.80
C ASN A 60 -0.22 43.01 7.85
N GLN A 61 1.07 42.74 7.65
CA GLN A 61 1.49 41.58 6.88
C GLN A 61 0.82 40.31 7.42
N VAL A 62 0.15 39.57 6.53
CA VAL A 62 -0.35 38.22 6.84
C VAL A 62 0.86 37.32 6.72
N VAL A 63 1.42 36.94 7.87
CA VAL A 63 2.55 36.01 7.97
C VAL A 63 1.96 34.66 8.35
N ASP A 64 2.45 33.61 7.73
CA ASP A 64 2.12 32.26 8.15
C ASP A 64 2.65 32.03 9.57
N GLN A 65 1.81 31.50 10.44
CA GLN A 65 2.13 31.17 11.83
C GLN A 65 1.82 29.70 12.16
N ALA A 66 1.33 28.94 11.19
CA ALA A 66 1.04 27.54 11.38
C ALA A 66 2.33 26.74 11.25
N PRO A 67 2.67 25.86 12.21
CA PRO A 67 3.78 24.94 12.03
C PRO A 67 3.39 23.81 11.07
N PRO A 68 4.38 23.20 10.39
CA PRO A 68 4.12 22.09 9.48
C PRO A 68 3.57 20.89 10.26
N ALA A 69 2.47 20.31 9.79
CA ALA A 69 1.87 19.10 10.36
C ALA A 69 2.26 17.87 9.55
N LEU A 70 2.56 16.75 10.19
CA LEU A 70 2.78 15.49 9.49
C LEU A 70 1.44 14.92 9.00
N VAL A 71 1.33 14.73 7.70
CA VAL A 71 0.14 14.19 7.02
C VAL A 71 0.24 12.68 6.83
N GLN A 72 1.41 12.19 6.42
CA GLN A 72 1.64 10.76 6.15
C GLN A 72 3.09 10.38 6.45
N ALA A 73 3.28 9.14 6.90
CA ALA A 73 4.58 8.50 7.01
C ALA A 73 4.48 7.08 6.47
N GLU A 74 5.37 6.70 5.55
CA GLU A 74 5.29 5.42 4.83
C GLU A 74 6.67 4.82 4.57
N ILE A 75 6.86 3.56 4.98
CA ILE A 75 8.08 2.82 4.68
C ILE A 75 8.01 2.34 3.24
N VAL A 76 8.83 2.93 2.37
CA VAL A 76 8.81 2.65 0.92
C VAL A 76 9.82 1.57 0.50
N ALA A 77 10.81 1.28 1.35
CA ALA A 77 11.76 0.18 1.15
C ALA A 77 12.36 -0.29 2.49
N ALA A 78 13.21 -1.32 2.45
CA ALA A 78 13.83 -1.91 3.63
C ALA A 78 14.62 -0.92 4.50
N ASN A 79 15.10 0.20 3.97
CA ASN A 79 15.80 1.23 4.73
C ASN A 79 15.38 2.66 4.37
N GLN A 80 14.19 2.82 3.76
CA GLN A 80 13.73 4.11 3.27
C GLN A 80 12.34 4.44 3.82
N LEU A 81 12.17 5.69 4.21
CA LEU A 81 10.94 6.20 4.78
C LEU A 81 10.60 7.56 4.16
N ASP A 82 9.37 7.70 3.71
CA ASP A 82 8.83 8.94 3.18
C ASP A 82 7.91 9.60 4.21
N LEU A 83 8.09 10.91 4.40
CA LEU A 83 7.29 11.73 5.32
C LEU A 83 6.68 12.89 4.54
N LEU A 84 5.35 12.95 4.47
CA LEU A 84 4.63 14.05 3.84
C LEU A 84 4.09 15.00 4.91
N PHE A 85 4.40 16.28 4.78
CA PHE A 85 3.90 17.34 5.64
C PHE A 85 2.79 18.16 4.95
N SER A 86 2.11 19.01 5.74
CA SER A 86 0.99 19.85 5.29
C SER A 86 1.39 20.98 4.35
N GLU A 87 2.68 21.30 4.30
CA GLU A 87 3.21 22.49 3.63
C GLU A 87 4.72 22.36 3.31
N PRO A 88 5.26 23.23 2.44
CA PRO A 88 6.68 23.25 2.10
C PRO A 88 7.60 23.50 3.30
N LEU A 89 8.67 22.73 3.40
CA LEU A 89 9.58 22.77 4.54
C LEU A 89 10.85 23.59 4.26
N ASN A 90 11.45 24.12 5.33
CA ASN A 90 12.78 24.71 5.30
C ASN A 90 13.83 23.61 5.05
N PRO A 91 14.59 23.67 3.93
CA PRO A 91 15.57 22.63 3.61
C PRO A 91 16.65 22.43 4.67
N GLN A 92 17.08 23.48 5.37
CA GLN A 92 18.12 23.35 6.40
C GLN A 92 17.62 22.57 7.62
N SER A 93 16.35 22.78 8.00
CA SER A 93 15.74 22.01 9.09
C SER A 93 15.60 20.53 8.73
N VAL A 94 15.26 20.23 7.46
CA VAL A 94 15.09 18.86 6.97
C VAL A 94 16.42 18.12 6.87
N LEU A 95 17.48 18.77 6.36
CA LEU A 95 18.78 18.14 6.14
C LEU A 95 19.49 17.72 7.44
N ASN A 96 19.07 18.24 8.59
CA ASN A 96 19.63 17.86 9.88
C ASN A 96 19.10 16.48 10.31
N VAL A 97 19.86 15.44 10.03
CA VAL A 97 19.51 14.05 10.41
C VAL A 97 19.27 13.84 11.91
N GLY A 98 19.80 14.71 12.78
CA GLY A 98 19.57 14.67 14.22
C GLY A 98 18.12 14.98 14.63
N HIS A 99 17.31 15.49 13.71
CA HIS A 99 15.88 15.74 13.91
C HIS A 99 15.01 14.49 13.84
N TYR A 100 15.56 13.36 13.38
CA TYR A 100 14.84 12.10 13.22
C TYR A 100 15.54 11.00 14.03
N GLU A 101 14.79 10.27 14.83
CA GLU A 101 15.31 9.13 15.59
C GLU A 101 14.32 7.97 15.51
N MET A 102 14.79 6.84 15.01
CA MET A 102 14.06 5.58 14.94
C MET A 102 14.51 4.67 16.08
N ASP A 103 13.56 4.05 16.77
CA ASP A 103 13.86 3.11 17.86
C ASP A 103 14.37 1.75 17.35
N ASN A 104 14.39 0.74 18.24
CA ASN A 104 14.81 -0.64 17.94
C ASN A 104 16.22 -0.75 17.32
N GLY A 105 17.12 0.16 17.69
CA GLY A 105 18.52 0.14 17.27
C GLY A 105 18.79 0.68 15.87
N ILE A 106 17.78 1.25 15.18
CA ILE A 106 17.95 1.88 13.86
C ILE A 106 18.67 3.24 14.00
N GLY A 107 18.24 4.08 14.96
CA GLY A 107 18.86 5.37 15.25
C GLY A 107 18.50 6.47 14.25
N ASN A 108 19.43 7.40 14.01
CA ASN A 108 19.25 8.50 13.07
C ASN A 108 19.47 8.04 11.61
N PRO A 109 18.79 8.65 10.61
CA PRO A 109 19.04 8.36 9.21
C PRO A 109 20.44 8.80 8.77
N LEU A 110 20.99 8.15 7.74
CA LEU A 110 22.21 8.59 7.06
C LEU A 110 21.98 9.87 6.27
N THR A 111 20.82 9.97 5.63
CA THR A 111 20.43 11.14 4.85
C THR A 111 18.97 11.49 5.08
N ALA A 112 18.68 12.78 5.11
CA ALA A 112 17.34 13.34 5.01
C ALA A 112 17.36 14.34 3.84
N GLN A 113 16.42 14.23 2.90
CA GLN A 113 16.37 15.10 1.72
C GLN A 113 14.93 15.49 1.43
N LEU A 114 14.71 16.71 0.94
CA LEU A 114 13.43 17.09 0.36
C LEU A 114 13.30 16.52 -1.05
N ASP A 115 12.10 16.12 -1.43
CA ASP A 115 11.80 15.78 -2.81
C ASP A 115 11.97 17.00 -3.73
N ALA A 116 12.45 16.75 -4.95
CA ALA A 116 12.73 17.82 -5.92
C ALA A 116 11.46 18.43 -6.52
N SER A 117 10.35 17.68 -6.55
CA SER A 117 9.08 18.12 -7.15
C SER A 117 8.07 18.53 -6.08
N ASN A 118 8.16 17.97 -4.87
CA ASN A 118 7.28 18.25 -3.75
C ASN A 118 8.07 18.70 -2.51
N PRO A 119 8.16 20.01 -2.23
CA PRO A 119 8.92 20.54 -1.10
C PRO A 119 8.30 20.26 0.29
N ALA A 120 7.16 19.56 0.35
CA ALA A 120 6.56 19.06 1.60
C ALA A 120 6.89 17.57 1.87
N LEU A 121 7.54 16.89 0.93
CA LEU A 121 7.89 15.47 1.03
C LEU A 121 9.37 15.31 1.41
N VAL A 122 9.62 14.55 2.47
CA VAL A 122 10.97 14.22 2.95
C VAL A 122 11.26 12.76 2.71
N HIS A 123 12.41 12.47 2.10
CA HIS A 123 12.99 11.15 1.94
C HIS A 123 14.08 10.91 2.99
N LEU A 124 13.89 9.89 3.81
CA LEU A 124 14.88 9.43 4.78
C LEU A 124 15.50 8.11 4.33
N VAL A 125 16.81 7.98 4.50
CA VAL A 125 17.54 6.73 4.25
C VAL A 125 18.34 6.35 5.48
N PHE A 126 18.14 5.14 5.99
CA PHE A 126 18.82 4.61 7.17
C PHE A 126 19.99 3.70 6.81
N ALA A 127 20.93 3.55 7.76
CA ALA A 127 22.11 2.69 7.59
C ALA A 127 21.78 1.20 7.72
N VAL A 128 20.69 0.88 8.42
CA VAL A 128 20.28 -0.47 8.79
C VAL A 128 18.91 -0.73 8.20
N ASP A 129 18.73 -1.91 7.61
CA ASP A 129 17.44 -2.35 7.12
C ASP A 129 16.48 -2.62 8.30
N PHE A 130 15.24 -2.20 8.14
CA PHE A 130 14.11 -2.57 8.97
C PHE A 130 13.91 -4.10 8.92
N GLN A 131 13.54 -4.65 10.06
CA GLN A 131 13.27 -6.06 10.24
C GLN A 131 11.82 -6.36 9.87
N ASN A 132 11.61 -7.44 9.13
CA ASN A 132 10.27 -7.88 8.75
C ASN A 132 9.40 -8.09 10.00
N ASN A 133 8.11 -7.79 9.90
CA ASN A 133 7.11 -7.93 10.95
C ASN A 133 7.48 -7.21 12.26
N THR A 134 8.09 -6.03 12.15
CA THR A 134 8.50 -5.22 13.30
C THR A 134 7.86 -3.85 13.27
N THR A 135 7.31 -3.42 14.41
CA THR A 135 6.81 -2.06 14.61
C THR A 135 7.90 -1.17 15.19
N TYR A 136 8.11 -0.03 14.55
CA TYR A 136 9.07 1.00 14.93
C TYR A 136 8.35 2.28 15.37
N LEU A 137 8.99 3.04 16.25
CA LEU A 137 8.59 4.38 16.65
C LEU A 137 9.60 5.41 16.10
N LEU A 138 9.14 6.23 15.16
CA LEU A 138 9.88 7.40 14.69
C LEU A 138 9.57 8.60 15.59
N ARG A 139 10.62 9.28 16.06
CA ARG A 139 10.55 10.62 16.66
C ARG A 139 11.05 11.66 15.65
N ILE A 140 10.27 12.73 15.47
CA ILE A 140 10.61 13.86 14.59
C ILE A 140 10.58 15.14 15.43
N SER A 141 11.60 15.99 15.33
CA SER A 141 11.66 17.27 16.05
C SER A 141 12.36 18.34 15.22
N GLY A 142 12.20 19.63 15.56
CA GLY A 142 13.00 20.70 14.96
C GLY A 142 12.78 20.95 13.47
N ILE A 143 11.75 20.35 12.86
CA ILE A 143 11.34 20.64 11.48
C ILE A 143 10.61 21.97 11.44
N GLU A 144 10.93 22.77 10.44
CA GLU A 144 10.38 24.12 10.22
C GLU A 144 9.84 24.24 8.79
N ASP A 145 8.80 25.04 8.61
CA ASP A 145 8.33 25.45 7.29
C ASP A 145 9.25 26.53 6.67
N VAL A 146 8.98 26.92 5.42
CA VAL A 146 9.71 28.01 4.74
C VAL A 146 9.50 29.39 5.38
N SER A 147 8.46 29.56 6.19
CA SER A 147 8.11 30.78 6.93
C SER A 147 8.80 30.86 8.30
N GLY A 148 9.50 29.80 8.73
CA GLY A 148 10.22 29.68 10.00
C GLY A 148 9.37 29.19 11.17
N ASN A 149 8.17 28.65 10.95
CA ASN A 149 7.39 28.05 12.03
C ASN A 149 7.88 26.62 12.30
N ALA A 150 8.42 26.41 13.50
CA ALA A 150 8.92 25.12 13.95
C ALA A 150 7.81 24.25 14.55
N LEU A 151 7.97 22.93 14.45
CA LEU A 151 7.18 21.97 15.23
C LEU A 151 7.17 22.34 16.72
N ALA A 152 5.97 22.53 17.28
CA ALA A 152 5.80 22.96 18.67
C ALA A 152 6.28 21.91 19.70
N ALA A 153 6.27 20.63 19.32
CA ALA A 153 6.77 19.52 20.12
C ALA A 153 7.23 18.39 19.18
N PRO A 154 8.07 17.45 19.67
CA PRO A 154 8.41 16.26 18.91
C PRO A 154 7.17 15.46 18.54
N LEU A 155 7.10 15.00 17.29
CA LEU A 155 6.10 14.07 16.79
C LEU A 155 6.58 12.63 17.05
N GLU A 156 5.66 11.76 17.41
CA GLU A 156 5.92 10.32 17.54
C GLU A 156 4.98 9.55 16.60
N VAL A 157 5.55 8.69 15.75
CA VAL A 157 4.80 7.97 14.72
C VAL A 157 5.17 6.48 14.76
N SER A 158 4.17 5.63 14.93
CA SER A 158 4.37 4.18 14.87
C SER A 158 4.20 3.66 13.44
N LEU A 159 5.17 2.91 12.97
CA LEU A 159 5.25 2.37 11.61
C LEU A 159 5.55 0.88 11.70
N THR A 160 4.83 0.04 10.94
CA THR A 160 5.14 -1.39 10.89
C THR A 160 5.76 -1.71 9.54
N TYR A 161 6.99 -2.24 9.56
CA TYR A 161 7.61 -2.78 8.36
C TYR A 161 7.25 -4.24 8.21
N PHE A 162 6.69 -4.59 7.06
CA PHE A 162 6.55 -5.97 6.65
C PHE A 162 6.88 -6.10 5.17
N VAL A 163 7.65 -7.13 4.84
CA VAL A 163 7.82 -7.62 3.48
C VAL A 163 6.93 -8.85 3.36
N PRO A 164 5.90 -8.84 2.50
CA PRO A 164 5.20 -10.06 2.14
C PRO A 164 6.23 -11.06 1.61
N ASP A 165 6.32 -12.23 2.22
CA ASP A 165 7.24 -13.25 1.72
C ASP A 165 6.82 -13.65 0.30
N VAL A 166 7.78 -13.71 -0.62
CA VAL A 166 7.53 -14.26 -1.95
C VAL A 166 7.30 -15.76 -1.79
N ALA A 167 6.14 -16.23 -2.24
CA ALA A 167 5.81 -17.64 -2.25
C ALA A 167 6.75 -18.37 -3.21
N ALA A 168 7.49 -19.34 -2.69
CA ALA A 168 8.28 -20.24 -3.50
C ALA A 168 7.41 -21.39 -4.03
N PHE A 169 7.89 -22.07 -5.07
CA PHE A 169 7.26 -23.30 -5.55
C PHE A 169 7.10 -24.29 -4.39
N LYS A 170 5.86 -24.77 -4.21
CA LYS A 170 5.38 -25.63 -3.13
C LYS A 170 5.33 -24.99 -1.74
N ASP A 171 5.42 -23.67 -1.55
CA ASP A 171 5.15 -23.07 -0.24
C ASP A 171 3.65 -23.23 0.15
N VAL A 172 2.76 -23.05 -0.82
CA VAL A 172 1.35 -23.43 -0.75
C VAL A 172 1.12 -24.58 -1.72
N ILE A 173 0.37 -25.60 -1.31
CA ILE A 173 0.10 -26.78 -2.12
C ILE A 173 -1.39 -27.06 -2.24
N ILE A 174 -1.78 -27.71 -3.33
CA ILE A 174 -3.08 -28.36 -3.49
C ILE A 174 -3.03 -29.65 -2.66
N ASN A 175 -3.79 -29.68 -1.57
CA ASN A 175 -3.82 -30.78 -0.60
C ASN A 175 -4.94 -31.79 -0.89
N GLU A 176 -6.10 -31.30 -1.32
CA GLU A 176 -7.27 -32.13 -1.60
C GLU A 176 -8.01 -31.64 -2.85
N ILE A 177 -8.58 -32.59 -3.61
CA ILE A 177 -9.28 -32.35 -4.87
C ILE A 177 -10.59 -33.12 -4.87
N PHE A 178 -11.71 -32.42 -4.98
CA PHE A 178 -13.04 -33.03 -5.01
C PHE A 178 -13.76 -32.74 -6.35
N PRO A 179 -13.44 -33.51 -7.41
CA PRO A 179 -13.96 -33.24 -8.75
C PRO A 179 -15.33 -33.87 -9.01
N ASP A 180 -15.72 -34.91 -8.28
CA ASP A 180 -16.97 -35.64 -8.51
C ASP A 180 -17.83 -35.69 -7.24
N PRO A 181 -18.66 -34.66 -6.98
CA PRO A 181 -19.46 -34.57 -5.77
C PRO A 181 -20.65 -35.55 -5.74
N THR A 182 -20.92 -36.26 -6.84
CA THR A 182 -22.09 -37.13 -7.00
C THR A 182 -21.72 -38.61 -7.03
N PRO A 183 -22.42 -39.50 -6.28
CA PRO A 183 -23.48 -39.18 -5.31
C PRO A 183 -22.92 -38.49 -4.05
N PRO A 184 -23.66 -37.56 -3.43
CA PRO A 184 -23.16 -36.87 -2.25
C PRO A 184 -23.03 -37.84 -1.06
N LEU A 185 -21.88 -37.82 -0.40
CA LEU A 185 -21.54 -38.65 0.75
C LEU A 185 -20.95 -37.81 1.88
N GLY A 186 -21.80 -37.09 2.62
CA GLY A 186 -21.39 -36.31 3.79
C GLY A 186 -20.78 -34.93 3.48
N LEU A 187 -20.29 -34.71 2.26
CA LEU A 187 -19.84 -33.41 1.76
C LEU A 187 -20.93 -32.69 0.95
N PRO A 188 -20.85 -31.35 0.82
CA PRO A 188 -21.71 -30.59 -0.08
C PRO A 188 -21.65 -31.13 -1.51
N ASN A 189 -22.77 -31.06 -2.24
CA ASN A 189 -22.83 -31.50 -3.63
C ASN A 189 -22.23 -30.47 -4.60
N ALA A 190 -20.97 -30.09 -4.35
CA ALA A 190 -20.23 -29.06 -5.08
C ALA A 190 -18.75 -29.43 -5.13
N GLU A 191 -18.06 -29.03 -6.20
CA GLU A 191 -16.62 -29.22 -6.36
C GLU A 191 -15.85 -28.34 -5.37
N TYR A 192 -14.70 -28.82 -4.89
CA TYR A 192 -13.75 -27.98 -4.15
C TYR A 192 -12.30 -28.42 -4.37
N ILE A 193 -11.40 -27.52 -3.99
CA ILE A 193 -9.98 -27.77 -3.82
C ILE A 193 -9.59 -27.30 -2.42
N GLU A 194 -8.74 -28.04 -1.73
CA GLU A 194 -8.12 -27.56 -0.50
C GLU A 194 -6.68 -27.13 -0.76
N LEU A 195 -6.34 -25.92 -0.32
CA LEU A 195 -4.97 -25.44 -0.25
C LEU A 195 -4.41 -25.64 1.15
N TYR A 196 -3.13 -25.95 1.24
CA TYR A 196 -2.38 -26.02 2.48
C TYR A 196 -1.11 -25.17 2.38
N ASN A 197 -0.91 -24.24 3.31
CA ASN A 197 0.35 -23.52 3.45
C ASN A 197 1.32 -24.34 4.31
N ARG A 198 2.28 -25.00 3.65
CA ARG A 198 3.28 -25.84 4.33
C ARG A 198 4.53 -25.08 4.76
N SER A 199 4.64 -23.80 4.42
CA SER A 199 5.77 -22.95 4.79
C SER A 199 5.58 -22.32 6.18
N ASP A 200 6.63 -21.69 6.69
CA ASP A 200 6.61 -20.85 7.89
C ASP A 200 6.22 -19.38 7.59
N LYS A 201 5.81 -19.09 6.35
CA LYS A 201 5.49 -17.75 5.84
C LYS A 201 3.99 -17.50 5.80
N THR A 202 3.60 -16.22 5.85
CA THR A 202 2.20 -15.79 5.67
C THR A 202 2.03 -15.23 4.26
N PHE A 203 0.99 -15.65 3.53
CA PHE A 203 0.73 -15.18 2.18
C PHE A 203 -0.60 -14.42 2.07
N GLU A 204 -0.57 -13.25 1.45
CA GLU A 204 -1.78 -12.59 0.96
C GLU A 204 -2.11 -13.15 -0.44
N LEU A 205 -3.30 -13.74 -0.57
CA LEU A 205 -3.73 -14.43 -1.78
C LEU A 205 -4.41 -13.51 -2.80
N GLN A 206 -4.65 -12.24 -2.47
CA GLN A 206 -5.24 -11.30 -3.42
C GLN A 206 -4.51 -11.32 -4.76
N GLY A 207 -5.24 -11.62 -5.83
CA GLY A 207 -4.68 -11.63 -7.19
C GLY A 207 -3.88 -12.88 -7.56
N TRP A 208 -3.68 -13.83 -6.65
CA TRP A 208 -3.26 -15.18 -7.03
C TRP A 208 -4.31 -15.80 -7.94
N THR A 209 -3.92 -16.79 -8.76
CA THR A 209 -4.84 -17.43 -9.69
C THR A 209 -4.87 -18.94 -9.53
N PHE A 210 -6.06 -19.50 -9.70
CA PHE A 210 -6.31 -20.93 -9.80
C PHE A 210 -6.81 -21.24 -11.21
N ASP A 211 -6.16 -22.18 -11.90
CA ASP A 211 -6.42 -22.50 -13.30
C ASP A 211 -6.45 -24.00 -13.57
N ASN A 212 -7.20 -24.42 -14.61
CA ASN A 212 -7.19 -25.79 -15.12
C ASN A 212 -6.73 -25.91 -16.60
N GLY A 213 -5.98 -24.93 -17.09
CA GLY A 213 -5.58 -24.80 -18.50
C GLY A 213 -6.67 -24.28 -19.44
N THR A 214 -7.94 -24.21 -19.00
CA THR A 214 -9.05 -23.68 -19.80
C THR A 214 -9.68 -22.44 -19.18
N THR A 215 -9.91 -22.47 -17.86
CA THR A 215 -10.48 -21.36 -17.10
C THR A 215 -9.50 -20.93 -16.02
N THR A 216 -9.38 -19.63 -15.78
CA THR A 216 -8.56 -19.05 -14.71
C THR A 216 -9.45 -18.19 -13.82
N GLY A 217 -9.40 -18.42 -12.51
CA GLY A 217 -10.05 -17.61 -11.49
C GLY A 217 -9.03 -16.87 -10.65
N SER A 218 -9.27 -15.60 -10.34
CA SER A 218 -8.46 -14.83 -9.39
C SER A 218 -9.00 -15.00 -7.98
N LEU A 219 -8.11 -15.20 -7.01
CA LEU A 219 -8.48 -15.30 -5.60
C LEU A 219 -8.74 -13.90 -5.01
N PRO A 220 -9.75 -13.77 -4.14
CA PRO A 220 -10.01 -12.54 -3.39
C PRO A 220 -8.94 -12.32 -2.31
N ALA A 221 -9.01 -11.17 -1.63
CA ALA A 221 -8.12 -10.89 -0.51
C ALA A 221 -8.35 -11.89 0.63
N TYR A 222 -7.27 -12.56 1.02
CA TYR A 222 -7.26 -13.53 2.10
C TYR A 222 -5.82 -13.77 2.57
N VAL A 223 -5.61 -13.71 3.88
CA VAL A 223 -4.31 -13.97 4.51
C VAL A 223 -4.23 -15.43 4.92
N LEU A 224 -3.42 -16.21 4.20
CA LEU A 224 -3.14 -17.61 4.49
C LEU A 224 -1.92 -17.74 5.42
N ALA A 225 -2.19 -18.00 6.70
CA ALA A 225 -1.18 -18.17 7.73
C ALA A 225 -0.35 -19.47 7.56
N PRO A 226 0.84 -19.58 8.17
CA PRO A 226 1.63 -20.81 8.22
C PRO A 226 0.82 -21.99 8.78
N GLY A 227 0.88 -23.14 8.10
CA GLY A 227 0.17 -24.36 8.52
C GLY A 227 -1.35 -24.31 8.37
N ALA A 228 -1.91 -23.25 7.77
CA ALA A 228 -3.35 -23.12 7.58
C ALA A 228 -3.85 -23.84 6.31
N TYR A 229 -5.09 -24.30 6.38
CA TYR A 229 -5.84 -24.87 5.26
C TYR A 229 -6.91 -23.88 4.77
N LEU A 230 -7.22 -23.94 3.47
CA LEU A 230 -8.21 -23.07 2.83
C LEU A 230 -8.95 -23.82 1.73
N ILE A 231 -10.28 -23.83 1.80
CA ILE A 231 -11.13 -24.41 0.77
C ILE A 231 -11.38 -23.37 -0.32
N LEU A 232 -11.13 -23.75 -1.56
CA LEU A 232 -11.59 -23.04 -2.75
C LEU A 232 -12.79 -23.78 -3.34
N THR A 233 -13.86 -23.06 -3.64
CA THR A 233 -15.04 -23.60 -4.34
C THR A 233 -15.67 -22.50 -5.20
N ARG A 234 -16.81 -22.78 -5.86
CA ARG A 234 -17.57 -21.73 -6.55
C ARG A 234 -18.07 -20.71 -5.51
N GLU A 235 -18.04 -19.43 -5.86
CA GLU A 235 -18.50 -18.35 -4.98
C GLU A 235 -19.90 -18.61 -4.38
N GLN A 236 -20.82 -19.13 -5.17
CA GLN A 236 -22.18 -19.45 -4.72
C GLN A 236 -22.26 -20.62 -3.72
N ASP A 237 -21.25 -21.49 -3.69
CA ASP A 237 -21.18 -22.71 -2.89
C ASP A 237 -20.34 -22.52 -1.60
N VAL A 238 -19.67 -21.37 -1.43
CA VAL A 238 -18.82 -21.05 -0.25
C VAL A 238 -19.54 -21.31 1.08
N SER A 239 -20.78 -20.82 1.21
CA SER A 239 -21.57 -21.00 2.44
C SER A 239 -21.86 -22.46 2.80
N ALA A 240 -21.83 -23.37 1.82
CA ALA A 240 -22.03 -24.80 2.06
C ALA A 240 -20.79 -25.47 2.68
N PHE A 241 -19.61 -24.88 2.53
CA PHE A 241 -18.34 -25.41 3.04
C PHE A 241 -17.89 -24.83 4.37
N GLU A 242 -18.53 -23.78 4.89
CA GLU A 242 -18.17 -23.10 6.14
C GLU A 242 -18.10 -24.04 7.36
N SER A 243 -18.90 -25.11 7.39
CA SER A 243 -18.87 -26.11 8.46
C SER A 243 -17.69 -27.08 8.40
N PHE A 244 -16.97 -27.13 7.27
CA PHE A 244 -15.83 -28.01 7.03
C PHE A 244 -14.50 -27.26 7.13
N GLY A 245 -14.51 -25.93 6.94
CA GLY A 245 -13.34 -25.08 7.09
C GLY A 245 -13.59 -23.69 6.54
N THR A 246 -12.55 -22.85 6.57
CA THR A 246 -12.59 -21.56 5.88
C THR A 246 -12.67 -21.80 4.38
N ALA A 247 -13.67 -21.21 3.73
CA ALA A 247 -13.88 -21.32 2.29
C ALA A 247 -13.92 -19.94 1.63
N ILE A 248 -13.37 -19.83 0.42
CA ILE A 248 -13.48 -18.63 -0.43
C ILE A 248 -13.79 -19.03 -1.88
N GLY A 249 -14.39 -18.12 -2.64
CA GLY A 249 -14.65 -18.29 -4.06
C GLY A 249 -13.69 -17.47 -4.92
N PRO A 250 -12.99 -18.10 -5.88
CA PRO A 250 -12.32 -17.37 -6.95
C PRO A 250 -13.34 -16.61 -7.82
N SER A 251 -12.90 -15.56 -8.50
CA SER A 251 -13.73 -14.74 -9.40
C SER A 251 -14.38 -15.54 -10.55
N SER A 252 -13.77 -16.67 -10.93
CA SER A 252 -14.29 -17.66 -11.85
C SER A 252 -13.84 -19.04 -11.41
N TRP A 253 -14.74 -20.02 -11.39
CA TRP A 253 -14.38 -21.38 -11.01
C TRP A 253 -14.04 -22.24 -12.23
N PRO A 254 -12.85 -22.86 -12.29
CA PRO A 254 -12.56 -23.86 -13.31
C PRO A 254 -13.24 -25.18 -12.94
N SER A 255 -14.30 -25.56 -13.67
CA SER A 255 -14.99 -26.83 -13.45
C SER A 255 -14.01 -28.00 -13.59
N LEU A 256 -13.96 -28.85 -12.57
CA LEU A 256 -13.01 -29.96 -12.48
C LEU A 256 -13.49 -31.14 -13.33
N VAL A 257 -12.57 -31.82 -14.04
CA VAL A 257 -12.89 -32.99 -14.87
C VAL A 257 -12.70 -34.29 -14.10
N ASN A 258 -13.79 -35.04 -13.86
CA ASN A 258 -13.78 -36.28 -13.04
C ASN A 258 -12.71 -37.31 -13.45
N SER A 259 -12.41 -37.42 -14.76
CA SER A 259 -11.40 -38.37 -15.26
C SER A 259 -9.96 -37.95 -15.00
N GLY A 260 -9.72 -36.67 -14.72
CA GLY A 260 -8.40 -36.06 -14.56
C GLY A 260 -8.33 -34.67 -15.19
N ASP A 261 -7.58 -33.77 -14.55
CA ASP A 261 -7.40 -32.38 -14.97
C ASP A 261 -5.98 -31.88 -14.64
N ASN A 262 -5.62 -30.71 -15.16
CA ASN A 262 -4.32 -30.07 -14.98
C ASN A 262 -4.46 -28.78 -14.15
N LEU A 263 -4.28 -28.87 -12.84
CA LEU A 263 -4.53 -27.75 -11.94
C LEU A 263 -3.24 -26.98 -11.70
N SER A 264 -3.27 -25.65 -11.78
CA SER A 264 -2.18 -24.81 -11.30
C SER A 264 -2.65 -23.71 -10.37
N LEU A 265 -1.77 -23.38 -9.42
CA LEU A 265 -1.87 -22.24 -8.53
C LEU A 265 -0.69 -21.31 -8.85
N MET A 266 -0.97 -20.05 -9.18
CA MET A 266 0.05 -19.04 -9.44
C MET A 266 -0.11 -17.86 -8.49
N ASP A 267 1.00 -17.21 -8.13
CA ASP A 267 0.94 -15.98 -7.36
C ASP A 267 0.52 -14.77 -8.22
N HIS A 268 0.34 -13.62 -7.56
CA HIS A 268 0.01 -12.36 -8.20
C HIS A 268 1.01 -11.87 -9.27
N THR A 269 2.24 -12.40 -9.31
CA THR A 269 3.25 -12.09 -10.33
C THR A 269 3.23 -13.06 -11.51
N GLY A 270 2.43 -14.13 -11.43
CA GLY A 270 2.38 -15.23 -12.39
C GLY A 270 3.43 -16.32 -12.14
N ALA A 271 4.09 -16.32 -10.97
CA ALA A 271 5.00 -17.39 -10.60
C ALA A 271 4.21 -18.65 -10.23
N LEU A 272 4.63 -19.81 -10.73
CA LEU A 272 3.99 -21.08 -10.41
C LEU A 272 4.27 -21.47 -8.96
N ILE A 273 3.22 -21.58 -8.16
CA ILE A 273 3.28 -21.99 -6.76
C ILE A 273 3.02 -23.48 -6.62
N ASP A 274 1.97 -23.99 -7.25
CA ASP A 274 1.73 -25.43 -7.31
C ASP A 274 1.13 -25.88 -8.63
N ARG A 275 1.34 -27.15 -8.98
CA ARG A 275 0.68 -27.85 -10.09
C ARG A 275 0.37 -29.29 -9.74
N VAL A 276 -0.85 -29.74 -10.05
CA VAL A 276 -1.28 -31.13 -9.89
C VAL A 276 -2.01 -31.62 -11.14
N ASP A 277 -1.50 -32.69 -11.73
CA ASP A 277 -2.06 -33.35 -12.90
C ASP A 277 -2.77 -34.65 -12.47
N TYR A 278 -3.93 -34.53 -11.84
CA TYR A 278 -4.59 -35.69 -11.24
C TYR A 278 -5.26 -36.57 -12.30
N LEU A 279 -5.43 -37.85 -11.96
CA LEU A 279 -6.13 -38.83 -12.79
C LEU A 279 -7.09 -39.61 -11.91
N GLN A 280 -8.23 -40.04 -12.47
CA GLN A 280 -9.18 -40.91 -11.76
C GLN A 280 -8.54 -42.21 -11.23
N SER A 281 -7.46 -42.68 -11.86
CA SER A 281 -6.71 -43.84 -11.37
C SER A 281 -6.00 -43.63 -10.02
N TRP A 282 -5.87 -42.39 -9.54
CA TRP A 282 -5.21 -42.06 -8.27
C TRP A 282 -6.07 -42.36 -7.04
N TYR A 283 -7.40 -42.51 -7.20
CA TYR A 283 -8.25 -42.94 -6.09
C TYR A 283 -7.79 -44.28 -5.50
N GLY A 284 -7.20 -45.15 -6.32
CA GLY A 284 -6.74 -46.48 -5.89
C GLY A 284 -7.87 -47.42 -5.48
N ASP A 285 -9.13 -46.98 -5.62
CA ASP A 285 -10.36 -47.69 -5.26
C ASP A 285 -11.43 -47.43 -6.34
N ALA A 286 -11.94 -48.50 -6.93
CA ALA A 286 -12.89 -48.42 -8.04
C ALA A 286 -14.28 -47.91 -7.63
N THR A 287 -14.67 -48.08 -6.36
CA THR A 287 -15.93 -47.58 -5.82
C THR A 287 -15.82 -46.11 -5.51
N LYS A 288 -14.76 -45.67 -4.84
CA LYS A 288 -14.56 -44.24 -4.51
C LYS A 288 -14.34 -43.38 -5.75
N ALA A 289 -13.78 -43.97 -6.82
CA ALA A 289 -13.64 -43.31 -8.12
C ALA A 289 -14.98 -43.01 -8.84
N GLN A 290 -16.13 -43.50 -8.34
CA GLN A 290 -17.47 -43.22 -8.87
C GLN A 290 -18.15 -42.01 -8.18
N GLY A 291 -17.38 -41.20 -7.45
CA GLY A 291 -17.82 -39.94 -6.87
C GLY A 291 -18.22 -40.02 -5.40
N GLY A 292 -18.41 -38.84 -4.81
CA GLY A 292 -18.66 -38.64 -3.37
C GLY A 292 -17.41 -38.70 -2.49
N TYR A 293 -16.22 -38.92 -3.06
CA TYR A 293 -14.94 -38.89 -2.36
C TYR A 293 -13.98 -37.93 -3.04
N ALA A 294 -13.11 -37.30 -2.26
CA ALA A 294 -12.01 -36.50 -2.78
C ALA A 294 -10.73 -37.33 -2.96
N LEU A 295 -9.82 -36.82 -3.79
CA LEU A 295 -8.42 -37.22 -3.80
C LEU A 295 -7.65 -36.39 -2.78
N GLU A 296 -6.90 -37.04 -1.91
CA GLU A 296 -6.15 -36.42 -0.82
C GLU A 296 -4.65 -36.74 -0.95
N LEU A 297 -3.82 -35.74 -0.67
CA LEU A 297 -2.37 -35.88 -0.62
C LEU A 297 -1.97 -36.61 0.68
N ILE A 298 -1.34 -37.78 0.54
CA ILE A 298 -1.00 -38.67 1.66
C ILE A 298 0.04 -38.03 2.60
N ASN A 299 1.06 -37.37 2.04
CA ASN A 299 2.10 -36.73 2.81
C ASN A 299 2.47 -35.37 2.20
N PRO A 300 2.01 -34.26 2.80
CA PRO A 300 2.31 -32.91 2.31
C PRO A 300 3.79 -32.52 2.46
N GLU A 301 4.57 -33.24 3.26
CA GLU A 301 6.00 -33.01 3.48
C GLU A 301 6.91 -33.81 2.53
N GLN A 302 6.36 -34.76 1.75
CA GLN A 302 7.13 -35.63 0.84
C GLN A 302 6.69 -35.50 -0.62
N LEU A 303 6.98 -34.33 -1.20
CA LEU A 303 6.58 -33.97 -2.57
C LEU A 303 7.47 -34.56 -3.69
N LEU A 304 8.56 -35.26 -3.33
CA LEU A 304 9.54 -35.83 -4.27
C LEU A 304 9.17 -37.23 -4.80
N CYS A 305 8.15 -37.87 -4.24
CA CYS A 305 7.64 -39.13 -4.78
C CYS A 305 6.84 -38.88 -6.08
N PRO A 306 6.77 -39.85 -7.02
CA PRO A 306 5.88 -39.72 -8.16
C PRO A 306 4.46 -39.40 -7.69
N ALA A 307 3.81 -38.38 -8.27
CA ALA A 307 2.53 -37.88 -7.79
C ALA A 307 1.52 -39.03 -7.52
N LYS A 308 1.41 -40.00 -8.42
CA LYS A 308 0.53 -41.17 -8.24
C LYS A 308 0.69 -41.91 -6.89
N THR A 309 1.90 -41.99 -6.33
CA THR A 309 2.14 -42.75 -5.08
C THR A 309 1.89 -41.95 -3.82
N ASN A 310 1.66 -40.63 -3.94
CA ASN A 310 1.42 -39.75 -2.80
C ASN A 310 -0.02 -39.20 -2.77
N TRP A 311 -0.92 -39.74 -3.61
CA TRP A 311 -2.33 -39.37 -3.64
C TRP A 311 -3.18 -40.62 -3.49
N THR A 312 -4.29 -40.53 -2.76
CA THR A 312 -5.26 -41.60 -2.61
C THR A 312 -6.67 -41.05 -2.42
N ALA A 313 -7.68 -41.91 -2.46
CA ALA A 313 -9.02 -41.52 -2.06
C ALA A 313 -9.07 -41.19 -0.56
N SER A 314 -9.65 -40.05 -0.21
CA SER A 314 -9.94 -39.63 1.16
C SER A 314 -10.61 -40.75 1.96
N VAL A 315 -10.24 -40.87 3.24
CA VAL A 315 -10.73 -41.91 4.16
C VAL A 315 -11.99 -41.53 4.93
N SER A 316 -12.38 -40.26 4.89
CA SER A 316 -13.53 -39.69 5.60
C SER A 316 -14.53 -39.04 4.66
#